data_AF-A0AAD8EE91-F1
#
_entry.id   AF-A0AAD8EE91-F1
#
_cell.length_a   1.000
_cell.length_b   1.000
_cell.length_c   1.000
_cell.angle_alpha   90.00
_cell.angle_beta   90.00
_cell.angle_gamma   90.00
#
_symmetry.space_group_name_H-M   'P 1'
#
loop_
_entity.id
_entity.type
_entity.pdbx_description
1 polymer ?
#
loop_
_entity_poly.entity_id
_entity_poly.type
_entity_poly.pdbx_seq_one_letter_code
_entity_poly.pdbx_strand_id
1 'polypeptide(L)'
;MNDRLYVCGGWFEDSDTGNRVLVDTIDVYDVAADRWQVVTRVPTPRYHAGIVGVDTKIYFIGGFHSDAMFDRATAVIECYDLDTDTWTTGEKYPQDIWEHTCVTLYIPRCRDDMEVMAVTQHRT
;
A
#
# COMPACT_ATOMS: atom_id res chain seq x y z
N MET A 1 -18.09 4.00 -1.81
CA MET A 1 -16.69 4.43 -1.72
C MET A 1 -16.29 4.15 -0.30
N ASN A 2 -15.29 3.31 -0.10
CA ASN A 2 -15.12 2.57 1.15
C ASN A 2 -14.55 3.48 2.23
N ASP A 3 -15.36 3.82 3.22
CA ASP A 3 -15.04 4.60 4.43
C ASP A 3 -14.09 3.83 5.37
N ARG A 4 -12.94 3.42 4.84
CA ARG A 4 -11.94 2.61 5.52
C ARG A 4 -10.56 3.23 5.34
N LEU A 5 -9.91 3.52 6.46
CA LEU A 5 -8.53 3.96 6.49
C LEU A 5 -7.65 2.77 6.87
N TYR A 6 -6.61 2.49 6.09
CA TYR A 6 -5.64 1.44 6.39
C TYR A 6 -4.37 2.06 6.96
N VAL A 7 -3.85 1.47 8.03
CA VAL A 7 -2.55 1.77 8.63
C VAL A 7 -1.67 0.55 8.44
N CYS A 8 -0.47 0.77 7.90
CA CYS A 8 0.37 -0.30 7.38
C CYS A 8 1.82 -0.08 7.83
N GLY A 9 2.41 -1.06 8.50
CA GLY A 9 3.82 -1.06 8.87
C GLY A 9 4.22 0.07 9.83
N GLY A 10 5.53 0.37 9.87
CA GLY A 10 6.10 1.30 10.83
C GLY A 10 6.61 0.59 12.08
N TRP A 11 6.74 1.35 13.17
CA TRP A 11 7.27 0.86 14.44
C TRP A 11 6.73 1.70 15.59
N PHE A 12 6.76 1.12 16.79
CA PHE A 12 6.50 1.81 18.05
C PHE A 12 7.52 1.39 19.10
N GLU A 13 7.63 2.17 20.18
CA GLU A 13 8.41 1.80 21.36
C GLU A 13 7.49 1.03 22.31
N ASP A 14 7.87 -0.21 22.61
CA ASP A 14 7.18 -1.02 23.61
C ASP A 14 7.38 -0.40 25.00
N SER A 15 6.28 -0.06 25.68
CA SER A 15 6.34 0.69 26.94
C SER A 15 7.00 -0.07 28.09
N ASP A 16 6.96 -1.40 28.04
CA ASP A 16 7.45 -2.25 29.12
C ASP A 16 8.95 -2.51 28.99
N THR A 17 9.43 -2.66 27.76
CA THR A 17 10.82 -3.00 27.46
C THR A 17 11.65 -1.82 26.95
N GLY A 18 11.01 -0.73 26.50
CA GLY A 18 11.67 0.38 25.79
C GLY A 18 12.22 -0.02 24.43
N ASN A 19 11.93 -1.24 23.96
CA ASN A 19 12.45 -1.72 22.69
C ASN A 19 11.60 -1.20 21.55
N ARG A 20 12.27 -0.94 20.43
CA ARG A 20 11.61 -0.74 19.16
C ARG A 20 10.96 -2.03 18.68
N VAL A 21 9.66 -1.97 18.39
CA VAL A 21 8.89 -3.09 17.83
C VAL A 21 8.36 -2.69 16.46
N LEU A 22 8.65 -3.51 15.46
CA LEU A 22 8.12 -3.33 14.11
C LEU A 22 6.66 -3.76 14.08
N VAL A 23 5.81 -2.95 13.45
CA VAL A 23 4.39 -3.25 13.31
C VAL A 23 4.23 -4.36 12.29
N ASP A 24 3.73 -5.51 12.74
CA ASP A 24 3.45 -6.68 11.91
C ASP A 24 2.00 -6.74 11.43
N THR A 25 1.17 -5.74 11.69
CA THR A 25 -0.24 -5.70 11.28
C THR A 25 -0.51 -4.70 10.15
N ILE A 26 -1.54 -5.02 9.36
CA ILE A 26 -2.33 -4.00 8.67
C ILE A 26 -3.59 -3.81 9.50
N ASP A 27 -3.82 -2.59 9.95
CA ASP A 27 -5.01 -2.21 10.71
C ASP A 27 -5.95 -1.38 9.85
N VAL A 28 -7.25 -1.60 9.99
CA VAL A 28 -8.28 -0.82 9.31
C VAL A 28 -9.15 -0.11 10.34
N TYR A 29 -9.33 1.20 10.12
CA TYR A 29 -10.32 1.99 10.82
C TYR A 29 -11.59 2.06 9.99
N ASP A 30 -12.68 1.53 10.54
CA ASP A 30 -14.02 1.66 9.99
C ASP A 30 -14.65 2.94 10.52
N VAL A 31 -14.85 3.93 9.64
CA VAL A 31 -15.35 5.26 10.03
C VAL A 31 -16.81 5.19 10.49
N ALA A 32 -17.61 4.29 9.93
CA ALA A 32 -19.02 4.15 10.29
C ALA A 32 -19.17 3.52 11.68
N ALA A 33 -18.30 2.56 12.00
CA ALA A 33 -18.30 1.88 13.29
C ALA A 33 -17.38 2.52 14.35
N ASP A 34 -16.61 3.56 13.98
CA ASP A 34 -15.62 4.24 14.82
C ASP A 34 -14.69 3.27 15.57
N ARG A 35 -14.11 2.32 14.83
CA ARG A 35 -13.27 1.28 15.44
C ARG A 35 -12.16 0.78 14.53
N TRP A 36 -11.04 0.44 15.16
CA TRP A 36 -9.93 -0.26 14.55
C TRP A 36 -10.15 -1.78 14.56
N GLN A 37 -9.68 -2.45 13.51
CA GLN A 37 -9.66 -3.90 13.38
C GLN A 37 -8.37 -4.33 12.69
N VAL A 38 -7.77 -5.43 13.15
CA VAL A 38 -6.65 -6.06 12.45
C VAL A 38 -7.19 -6.74 11.18
N VAL A 39 -6.59 -6.41 10.04
CA VAL A 39 -6.92 -7.02 8.74
C VAL A 39 -6.12 -8.29 8.53
N THR A 40 -4.79 -8.19 8.67
CA THR A 40 -3.86 -9.29 8.43
C THR A 40 -2.52 -8.99 9.10
N ARG A 41 -1.60 -9.96 9.08
CA ARG A 41 -0.21 -9.77 9.49
C ARG A 41 0.73 -9.72 8.29
N VAL A 42 1.62 -8.74 8.26
CA VAL A 42 2.65 -8.53 7.24
C VAL A 42 3.73 -9.61 7.41
N PRO A 43 4.07 -10.40 6.37
CA PRO A 43 5.07 -11.46 6.47
C PRO A 43 6.45 -10.94 6.87
N THR A 44 6.83 -9.76 6.34
CA THR A 44 8.06 -9.05 6.70
C THR A 44 7.73 -7.68 7.30
N PRO A 45 7.60 -7.56 8.64
CA PRO A 45 7.38 -6.29 9.33
C PRO A 45 8.50 -5.30 9.03
N ARG A 46 8.13 -4.06 8.71
CA ARG A 46 9.09 -3.07 8.21
C ARG A 46 8.62 -1.64 8.38
N TYR A 47 9.59 -0.72 8.41
CA TYR A 47 9.39 0.73 8.47
C TYR A 47 10.12 1.43 7.33
N HIS A 48 9.76 2.69 7.05
CA HIS A 48 10.25 3.44 5.88
C HIS A 48 10.04 2.70 4.54
N ALA A 49 9.08 1.77 4.48
CA ALA A 49 8.66 1.13 3.24
C ALA A 49 7.76 2.08 2.44
N GLY A 50 7.77 1.92 1.12
CA GLY A 50 6.75 2.51 0.27
C GLY A 50 5.51 1.65 0.30
N ILE A 51 4.36 2.27 0.59
CA ILE A 51 3.08 1.57 0.70
C ILE A 51 2.07 2.23 -0.22
N VAL A 52 1.39 1.42 -1.04
CA VAL A 52 0.41 1.94 -2.00
C VAL A 52 -0.73 0.94 -2.23
N GLY A 53 -1.94 1.47 -2.35
CA GLY A 53 -3.12 0.73 -2.79
C GLY A 53 -3.27 0.78 -4.31
N VAL A 54 -3.50 -0.37 -4.93
CA VAL A 54 -3.86 -0.51 -6.35
C VAL A 54 -5.01 -1.50 -6.43
N ASP A 55 -6.16 -1.06 -6.94
CA ASP A 55 -7.41 -1.85 -6.93
C ASP A 55 -7.73 -2.39 -5.53
N THR A 56 -7.82 -3.71 -5.36
CA THR A 56 -8.08 -4.39 -4.08
C THR A 56 -6.80 -4.87 -3.40
N LYS A 57 -5.64 -4.36 -3.81
CA LYS A 57 -4.34 -4.80 -3.32
C LYS A 57 -3.58 -3.70 -2.58
N ILE A 58 -2.88 -4.08 -1.51
CA ILE A 58 -1.96 -3.23 -0.77
C ILE A 58 -0.54 -3.77 -0.99
N TYR A 59 0.34 -2.92 -1.52
CA TYR A 59 1.73 -3.27 -1.79
C TYR A 59 2.65 -2.66 -0.72
N PHE A 60 3.55 -3.48 -0.18
CA PHE A 60 4.72 -3.09 0.61
C PHE A 60 5.96 -3.22 -0.26
N ILE A 61 6.64 -2.10 -0.50
CA ILE A 61 7.82 -2.02 -1.36
C ILE A 61 9.01 -1.61 -0.51
N GLY A 62 10.04 -2.47 -0.45
CA GLY A 62 11.28 -2.22 0.26
C GLY A 62 11.09 -1.95 1.76
N GLY A 63 11.87 -1.02 2.32
CA GLY A 63 11.88 -0.60 3.72
C GLY A 63 13.00 -1.24 4.54
N PHE A 64 13.05 -0.87 5.82
CA PHE A 64 13.92 -1.48 6.81
C PHE A 64 13.16 -2.54 7.62
N HIS A 65 13.73 -3.74 7.74
CA HIS A 65 13.16 -4.87 8.48
C HIS A 65 13.95 -5.24 9.74
N SER A 66 14.99 -4.48 10.08
CA SER A 66 15.74 -4.62 11.32
C SER A 66 16.42 -3.30 11.71
N ASP A 67 16.95 -3.24 12.93
CA ASP A 67 17.79 -2.14 13.40
C ASP A 67 19.29 -2.44 13.26
N ALA A 68 19.66 -3.50 12.55
CA ALA A 68 21.05 -3.86 12.32
C ALA A 68 21.79 -2.74 11.58
N MET A 69 23.09 -2.60 11.86
CA MET A 69 23.93 -1.60 11.19
C MET A 69 24.13 -1.90 9.70
N PHE A 70 24.09 -3.17 9.32
CA PHE A 70 24.21 -3.67 7.95
C PHE A 70 23.05 -4.60 7.63
N ASP A 71 22.73 -4.76 6.34
CA ASP A 71 21.72 -5.71 5.86
C ASP A 71 20.34 -5.55 6.54
N ARG A 72 19.95 -4.27 6.75
CA ARG A 72 18.67 -3.91 7.36
C ARG A 72 17.59 -3.52 6.37
N ALA A 73 17.98 -3.25 5.13
CA ALA A 73 17.08 -2.81 4.07
C ALA A 73 16.71 -3.98 3.17
N THR A 74 15.58 -3.89 2.49
CA THR A 74 15.15 -4.91 1.54
C THR A 74 14.65 -4.28 0.24
N ALA A 75 14.74 -5.06 -0.82
CA ALA A 75 14.10 -4.82 -2.11
C ALA A 75 12.80 -5.62 -2.31
N VAL A 76 12.39 -6.42 -1.31
CA VAL A 76 11.22 -7.30 -1.40
C VAL A 76 9.93 -6.51 -1.57
N ILE A 77 9.12 -6.95 -2.54
CA ILE A 77 7.75 -6.49 -2.73
C ILE A 77 6.80 -7.56 -2.21
N GLU A 78 5.99 -7.21 -1.22
CA GLU A 78 4.89 -8.06 -0.72
C GLU A 78 3.56 -7.38 -1.02
N CYS A 79 2.59 -8.17 -1.46
CA CYS A 79 1.27 -7.69 -1.85
C CYS A 79 0.20 -8.46 -1.09
N TYR A 80 -0.67 -7.75 -0.39
CA TYR A 80 -1.86 -8.30 0.23
C TYR A 80 -3.08 -8.01 -0.64
N ASP A 81 -3.87 -9.04 -0.93
CA ASP A 81 -5.12 -8.94 -1.70
C ASP A 81 -6.32 -8.96 -0.73
N LEU A 82 -7.07 -7.85 -0.69
CA LEU A 82 -8.23 -7.65 0.18
C LEU A 82 -9.44 -8.53 -0.18
N ASP A 83 -9.54 -9.00 -1.43
CA ASP A 83 -10.66 -9.84 -1.88
C ASP A 83 -10.42 -11.30 -1.51
N THR A 84 -9.18 -11.75 -1.59
CA THR A 84 -8.80 -13.16 -1.36
C THR A 84 -8.26 -13.44 0.03
N ASP A 85 -7.91 -12.40 0.80
CA ASP A 85 -7.22 -12.53 2.10
C ASP A 85 -5.92 -13.34 1.98
N THR A 86 -5.10 -12.99 1.00
CA THR A 86 -3.81 -13.67 0.76
C THR A 86 -2.66 -12.73 0.52
N TRP A 87 -1.47 -13.16 0.95
CA TRP A 87 -0.20 -12.52 0.66
C TRP A 87 0.49 -13.18 -0.54
N THR A 88 1.13 -12.35 -1.36
CA THR A 88 2.01 -12.79 -2.45
C THR A 88 3.31 -12.01 -2.42
N THR A 89 4.41 -12.66 -2.78
CA THR A 89 5.71 -12.01 -2.98
C THR A 89 5.92 -11.76 -4.46
N GLY A 90 6.13 -10.50 -4.84
CA GLY A 90 6.39 -10.09 -6.22
C GLY A 90 7.86 -10.16 -6.60
N GLU A 91 8.15 -9.76 -7.84
CA GLU A 91 9.52 -9.49 -8.27
C GLU A 91 10.14 -8.39 -7.39
N LYS A 92 11.41 -8.57 -7.01
CA LYS A 92 12.12 -7.58 -6.19
C LYS A 92 12.37 -6.30 -6.98
N TYR A 93 12.40 -5.16 -6.28
CA TYR A 93 12.98 -3.96 -6.85
C TYR A 93 14.47 -4.18 -7.16
N PRO A 94 15.09 -3.51 -8.16
CA PRO A 94 16.47 -3.83 -8.56
C PRO A 94 17.54 -3.55 -7.50
N GLN A 95 17.22 -2.78 -6.46
CA GLN A 95 18.09 -2.51 -5.31
C GLN A 95 17.29 -2.46 -4.01
N ASP A 96 17.96 -2.59 -2.86
CA ASP A 96 17.30 -2.27 -1.59
C ASP A 96 16.90 -0.79 -1.56
N ILE A 97 15.71 -0.50 -1.06
CA ILE A 97 15.12 0.85 -1.11
C ILE A 97 14.35 1.13 0.16
N TRP A 98 14.48 2.34 0.71
CA TRP A 98 13.78 2.80 1.91
C TRP A 98 13.54 4.31 1.82
N GLU A 99 12.68 4.86 2.68
CA GLU A 99 12.34 6.30 2.75
C GLU A 99 11.79 6.90 1.45
N HIS A 100 11.28 6.06 0.55
CA HIS A 100 10.68 6.48 -0.70
C HIS A 100 9.17 6.70 -0.54
N THR A 101 8.59 7.48 -1.44
CA THR A 101 7.14 7.66 -1.56
C THR A 101 6.62 6.83 -2.72
N CYS A 102 5.45 6.23 -2.54
CA CYS A 102 4.72 5.55 -3.61
C CYS A 102 3.43 6.32 -3.92
N VAL A 103 3.06 6.36 -5.19
CA VAL A 103 1.78 6.92 -5.65
C VAL A 103 1.18 5.98 -6.69
N THR A 104 -0.14 5.84 -6.67
CA THR A 104 -0.88 5.21 -7.76
C THR A 104 -1.38 6.30 -8.70
N LEU A 105 -1.23 6.10 -10.01
CA LEU A 105 -1.72 7.02 -11.04
C LEU A 105 -2.66 6.28 -11.98
N TYR A 106 -3.90 6.74 -12.07
CA TYR A 106 -4.80 6.31 -13.11
C TYR A 106 -4.45 7.04 -14.42
N ILE A 107 -3.91 6.31 -15.40
CA ILE A 107 -3.64 6.83 -16.74
C ILE A 107 -4.81 6.42 -17.64
N PRO A 108 -5.77 7.33 -17.94
CA PRO A 108 -6.83 7.01 -18.89
C PRO A 108 -6.21 6.73 -20.26
N ARG A 109 -6.63 5.65 -20.91
CA ARG A 109 -6.36 5.46 -22.34
C ARG A 109 -7.34 6.34 -23.13
N CYS A 110 -6.88 6.91 -24.24
CA CYS A 110 -7.79 7.53 -25.20
C CYS A 110 -8.83 6.48 -25.57
N ARG A 111 -10.11 6.81 -25.41
CA ARG A 111 -11.16 5.91 -25.86
C ARG A 111 -11.26 6.05 -27.37
N ASP A 112 -11.10 4.94 -28.08
CA ASP A 112 -11.32 4.89 -29.53
C ASP A 112 -12.82 4.94 -29.90
N ASP A 113 -13.72 5.00 -28.92
CA ASP A 113 -15.18 4.89 -29.06
C ASP A 113 -15.96 6.21 -28.98
N MET A 114 -15.28 7.36 -28.93
CA MET A 114 -15.96 8.66 -28.95
C MET A 114 -16.31 9.06 -30.39
N GLU A 115 -17.51 8.67 -30.86
CA GLU A 115 -18.15 9.39 -31.97
C GLU A 115 -18.43 10.83 -31.53
N VAL A 116 -17.64 11.77 -32.06
CA VAL A 116 -17.92 13.20 -31.92
C VAL A 116 -19.20 13.46 -32.70
N MET A 117 -20.33 13.61 -31.99
CA MET A 117 -21.60 14.02 -32.58
C MET A 117 -21.41 15.40 -33.22
N ALA A 118 -21.26 15.41 -34.55
CA ALA A 118 -21.18 16.64 -35.31
C ALA A 118 -22.49 17.41 -35.12
N VAL A 119 -22.39 18.63 -34.60
CA VAL A 119 -23.53 19.54 -34.46
C VAL A 119 -23.95 19.96 -35.87
N THR A 120 -25.03 19.37 -36.39
CA THR A 120 -25.63 19.80 -37.65
C THR A 120 -26.21 21.21 -37.45
N GLN A 121 -25.57 22.19 -38.09
CA GLN A 121 -26.07 23.56 -38.21
C GLN A 121 -27.51 23.56 -38.73
N HIS A 122 -28.43 24.18 -38.00
CA HIS A 122 -29.69 24.64 -38.58
C HIS A 122 -29.51 26.10 -38.98
N ARG A 123 -29.29 26.32 -40.29
CA ARG A 123 -29.52 27.62 -40.93
C ARG A 123 -31.03 27.75 -41.17
N THR A 124 -31.60 28.83 -40.66
CA THR A 124 -32.78 29.50 -41.22
C THR A 124 -32.36 30.88 -41.66
#